data_AF-A0A950G8A3-F1
#
_entry.id   AF-A0A950G8A3-F1
#
_cell.length_a   1.000
_cell.length_b   1.000
_cell.length_c   1.000
_cell.angle_alpha   90.00
_cell.angle_beta   90.00
_cell.angle_gamma   90.00
#
_symmetry.space_group_name_H-M   'P 1'
#
loop_
_entity.id
_entity.type
_entity.pdbx_description
1 polymer ?
#
loop_
_entity_poly.entity_id
_entity_poly.type
_entity_poly.pdbx_seq_one_letter_code
_entity_poly.pdbx_strand_id
1 'polypeptide(L)'
;YMSRGGIILIDTRDSGSGAGFAPGTDAALQRVAQGLVIPPLAPLTTEHVLARAFYLLQDFPGRYTGESVWVQRDQDRTNDSVSPVIIGGDDWASAWAVDSSGRNPYAVIPGGARQRTIAYRFGVNLVMYALTGNYKGDQVHVPAILERLGQ
;
A
#
# COMPACT_ATOMS: atom_id res chain seq x y z
N TYR A 1 -13.39 -10.59 -9.39
CA TYR A 1 -12.13 -10.65 -8.62
C TYR A 1 -12.24 -9.82 -7.35
N MET A 2 -12.37 -8.49 -7.43
CA MET A 2 -12.52 -7.59 -6.28
C MET A 2 -13.68 -7.95 -5.34
N SER A 3 -14.87 -8.24 -5.88
CA SER A 3 -16.04 -8.66 -5.09
C SER A 3 -15.90 -10.01 -4.38
N ARG A 4 -14.82 -10.76 -4.64
CA ARG A 4 -14.52 -12.05 -4.02
C ARG A 4 -13.26 -11.99 -3.14
N GLY A 5 -12.89 -10.80 -2.65
CA GLY A 5 -11.76 -10.58 -1.75
C GLY A 5 -10.41 -10.33 -2.45
N GLY A 6 -10.39 -10.25 -3.78
CA GLY A 6 -9.17 -9.92 -4.53
C GLY A 6 -8.76 -8.45 -4.36
N ILE A 7 -7.46 -8.19 -4.25
CA ILE A 7 -6.89 -6.83 -4.19
C ILE A 7 -6.19 -6.49 -5.50
N ILE A 8 -6.38 -5.25 -5.97
CA ILE A 8 -5.60 -4.64 -7.05
C ILE A 8 -4.72 -3.52 -6.46
N LEU A 9 -3.41 -3.62 -6.62
CA LEU A 9 -2.47 -2.53 -6.34
C LEU A 9 -2.22 -1.75 -7.63
N ILE A 10 -2.42 -0.43 -7.59
CA ILE A 10 -2.12 0.49 -8.68
C ILE A 10 -0.96 1.37 -8.23
N ASP A 11 0.21 1.16 -8.85
CA ASP A 11 1.41 1.98 -8.66
C ASP A 11 1.52 2.91 -9.88
N THR A 12 0.99 4.13 -9.77
CA THR A 12 0.83 5.04 -10.92
C THR A 12 2.14 5.66 -11.36
N ARG A 13 3.11 5.75 -10.45
CA ARG A 13 4.43 6.39 -10.68
C ARG A 13 4.33 7.87 -11.07
N ASP A 14 3.28 8.54 -10.62
CA ASP A 14 3.08 9.97 -10.90
C ASP A 14 4.06 10.85 -10.10
N SER A 15 4.58 10.36 -8.96
CA SER A 15 5.53 11.11 -8.15
C SER A 15 6.88 11.33 -8.85
N GLY A 16 7.51 12.47 -8.54
CA GLY A 16 8.90 12.76 -8.90
C GLY A 16 9.12 12.91 -10.41
N SER A 17 10.12 12.20 -10.96
CA SER A 17 10.42 12.26 -12.39
C SER A 17 9.59 11.29 -13.23
N GLY A 18 8.50 10.72 -12.70
CA GLY A 18 7.66 9.75 -13.41
C GLY A 18 6.52 10.39 -14.22
N ALA A 19 5.84 11.40 -13.65
CA ALA A 19 4.70 12.08 -14.29
C ALA A 19 4.98 12.62 -15.71
N GLY A 20 6.23 12.98 -16.03
CA GLY A 20 6.60 13.54 -17.34
C GLY A 20 7.15 12.53 -18.36
N PHE A 21 7.49 11.31 -17.95
CA PHE A 21 8.24 10.36 -18.79
C PHE A 21 7.40 9.21 -19.37
N ALA A 22 6.11 9.14 -19.03
CA ALA A 22 5.19 8.14 -19.55
C ALA A 22 3.91 8.77 -20.11
N PRO A 23 3.97 9.43 -21.29
CA PRO A 23 2.78 9.93 -21.97
C PRO A 23 1.74 8.82 -22.14
N GLY A 24 0.52 9.05 -21.66
CA GLY A 24 -0.59 8.11 -21.79
C GLY A 24 -0.83 7.18 -20.60
N THR A 25 -0.08 7.30 -19.50
CA THR A 25 -0.36 6.58 -18.24
C THR A 25 -1.77 6.88 -17.72
N ASP A 26 -2.20 8.15 -17.72
CA ASP A 26 -3.56 8.54 -17.33
C ASP A 26 -4.63 7.87 -18.21
N ALA A 27 -4.42 7.87 -19.53
CA ALA A 27 -5.33 7.23 -20.46
C ALA A 27 -5.33 5.70 -20.33
N ALA A 28 -4.20 5.10 -19.95
CA ALA A 28 -4.12 3.67 -19.63
C ALA A 28 -4.85 3.35 -18.32
N LEU A 29 -4.63 4.15 -17.27
CA LEU A 29 -5.30 4.02 -15.98
C LEU A 29 -6.82 4.16 -16.14
N GLN A 30 -7.29 5.15 -16.89
CA GLN A 30 -8.71 5.34 -17.21
C GLN A 30 -9.29 4.12 -17.93
N ARG A 31 -8.61 3.60 -18.96
CA ARG A 31 -9.06 2.39 -19.68
C ARG A 31 -9.14 1.16 -18.77
N VAL A 32 -8.16 0.98 -17.88
CA VAL A 32 -8.19 -0.13 -16.91
C VAL A 32 -9.31 0.07 -15.88
N ALA A 33 -9.48 1.30 -15.38
CA ALA A 33 -10.47 1.64 -14.38
C ALA A 33 -11.92 1.53 -14.87
N GLN A 34 -12.19 1.72 -16.17
CA GLN A 34 -13.53 1.56 -16.76
C GLN A 34 -14.17 0.18 -16.51
N GLY A 35 -13.35 -0.87 -16.36
CA GLY A 35 -13.82 -2.22 -16.06
C GLY A 35 -13.88 -2.55 -14.56
N LEU A 36 -13.47 -1.63 -13.69
CA LEU A 36 -13.34 -1.86 -12.26
C LEU A 36 -14.43 -1.11 -11.50
N VAL A 37 -15.08 -1.80 -10.57
CA VAL A 37 -15.96 -1.15 -9.58
C VAL A 37 -15.07 -0.61 -8.46
N ILE A 38 -14.66 0.65 -8.59
CA ILE A 38 -13.84 1.35 -7.60
C ILE A 38 -14.77 1.92 -6.52
N PRO A 39 -14.67 1.47 -5.25
CA PRO A 39 -15.47 2.04 -4.17
C PRO A 39 -14.99 3.45 -3.81
N PRO A 40 -15.76 4.22 -3.01
CA PRO A 40 -15.29 5.48 -2.47
C PRO A 40 -13.93 5.32 -1.77
N LEU A 41 -12.99 6.20 -2.10
CA LEU A 41 -11.63 6.16 -1.59
C LEU A 41 -11.41 7.19 -0.48
N ALA A 42 -10.50 6.87 0.43
CA ALA A 42 -9.96 7.77 1.44
C ALA A 42 -8.45 7.60 1.53
N PRO A 43 -7.71 8.61 2.02
CA PRO A 43 -6.29 8.46 2.30
C PRO A 43 -6.05 7.35 3.32
N LEU A 44 -5.02 6.54 3.08
CA LEU A 44 -4.52 5.54 4.00
C LEU A 44 -3.91 6.25 5.21
N THR A 45 -4.43 5.93 6.40
CA THR A 45 -3.89 6.45 7.66
C THR A 45 -3.12 5.35 8.42
N THR A 46 -2.42 5.73 9.47
CA THR A 46 -1.65 4.80 10.32
C THR A 46 -2.57 3.89 11.14
N GLU A 47 -3.82 4.29 11.34
CA GLU A 47 -4.88 3.47 11.95
C GLU A 47 -5.43 2.42 10.99
N HIS A 48 -5.22 2.52 9.69
CA HIS A 48 -5.75 1.50 8.79
C HIS A 48 -5.00 0.17 8.96
N VAL A 49 -5.70 -0.97 8.90
CA VAL A 49 -5.10 -2.29 9.19
C VAL A 49 -3.93 -2.64 8.27
N LEU A 50 -3.95 -2.21 6.99
CA LEU A 50 -2.79 -2.29 6.09
C LEU A 50 -1.53 -1.66 6.68
N ALA A 51 -1.62 -0.53 7.39
CA ALA A 51 -0.47 0.14 7.99
C ALA A 51 0.14 -0.63 9.19
N ARG A 52 -0.58 -1.64 9.70
CA ARG A 52 -0.23 -2.44 10.88
C ARG A 52 -0.38 -3.96 10.66
N ALA A 53 -0.43 -4.40 9.41
CA ALA A 53 -0.65 -5.80 9.06
C ALA A 53 0.52 -6.70 9.46
N PHE A 54 1.75 -6.19 9.48
CA PHE A 54 2.92 -6.92 9.98
C PHE A 54 3.88 -5.99 10.74
N TYR A 55 4.33 -4.93 10.07
CA TYR A 55 5.04 -3.79 10.66
C TYR A 55 4.04 -2.68 11.02
N LEU A 56 4.38 -1.90 12.06
CA LEU A 56 3.71 -0.63 12.35
C LEU A 56 4.39 0.47 11.53
N LEU A 57 3.68 1.01 10.55
CA LEU A 57 4.18 2.02 9.63
C LEU A 57 3.53 3.38 9.89
N GLN A 58 4.34 4.43 9.82
CA GLN A 58 3.87 5.82 9.88
C GLN A 58 3.65 6.40 8.48
N ASP A 59 4.49 5.98 7.53
CA ASP A 59 4.50 6.45 6.15
C ASP A 59 4.58 5.26 5.19
N PHE A 60 4.28 5.50 3.91
CA PHE A 60 4.19 4.46 2.87
C PHE A 60 5.07 4.74 1.64
N PRO A 61 6.34 5.15 1.80
CA PRO A 61 7.18 5.57 0.68
C PRO A 61 7.47 4.43 -0.30
N GLY A 62 7.70 4.82 -1.54
CA GLY A 62 8.30 3.98 -2.58
C GLY A 62 9.68 4.52 -2.95
N ARG A 63 9.95 4.62 -4.26
CA ARG A 63 11.14 5.29 -4.79
C ARG A 63 11.10 6.78 -4.47
N TYR A 64 9.91 7.36 -4.49
CA TYR A 64 9.61 8.70 -4.02
C TYR A 64 8.83 8.64 -2.70
N THR A 65 8.52 9.80 -2.16
CA THR A 65 7.74 9.94 -0.92
C THR A 65 6.96 11.24 -0.96
N GLY A 66 5.82 11.27 -0.27
CA GLY A 66 5.04 12.49 -0.02
C GLY A 66 3.67 12.48 -0.68
N GLU A 67 3.39 11.52 -1.55
CA GLU A 67 2.03 11.33 -2.08
C GLU A 67 1.14 10.57 -1.11
N SER A 68 -0.16 10.82 -1.23
CA SER A 68 -1.16 10.06 -0.50
C SER A 68 -1.33 8.67 -1.12
N VAL A 69 -1.41 7.65 -0.26
CA VAL A 69 -1.91 6.33 -0.64
C VAL A 69 -3.42 6.31 -0.44
N TRP A 70 -4.16 5.77 -1.39
CA TRP A 70 -5.62 5.71 -1.35
C TRP A 70 -6.10 4.28 -1.18
N VAL A 71 -7.05 4.09 -0.28
CA VAL A 71 -7.71 2.82 0.01
C VAL A 71 -9.22 3.02 0.07
N GLN A 72 -10.00 1.95 0.06
CA GLN A 72 -11.45 2.03 0.29
C GLN A 72 -11.72 2.70 1.63
N ARG A 73 -12.67 3.64 1.63
CA ARG A 73 -13.12 4.33 2.83
C ARG A 73 -13.76 3.36 3.82
N ASP A 74 -13.34 3.43 5.10
CA ASP A 74 -13.74 2.48 6.13
C ASP A 74 -15.24 2.41 6.41
N GLN A 75 -15.97 3.52 6.29
CA GLN A 75 -17.44 3.56 6.49
C GLN A 75 -18.21 2.66 5.52
N ASP A 76 -17.60 2.33 4.38
CA ASP A 76 -18.20 1.51 3.33
C ASP A 76 -17.69 0.06 3.37
N ARG A 77 -16.94 -0.32 4.41
CA ARG A 77 -16.38 -1.67 4.56
C ARG A 77 -17.25 -2.54 5.46
N THR A 78 -17.53 -3.76 5.01
CA THR A 78 -17.90 -4.85 5.91
C THR A 78 -16.68 -5.22 6.76
N ASN A 79 -16.89 -5.53 8.05
CA ASN A 79 -15.83 -5.73 9.04
C ASN A 79 -14.69 -6.68 8.60
N ASP A 80 -14.97 -7.69 7.77
CA ASP A 80 -13.99 -8.72 7.42
C ASP A 80 -13.28 -8.47 6.07
N SER A 81 -13.70 -7.44 5.33
CA SER A 81 -13.21 -7.21 3.96
C SER A 81 -11.93 -6.40 3.92
N VAL A 82 -11.04 -6.75 2.99
CA VAL A 82 -9.89 -5.94 2.59
C VAL A 82 -10.32 -4.79 1.66
N SER A 83 -9.48 -3.77 1.53
CA SER A 83 -9.59 -2.78 0.47
C SER A 83 -9.33 -3.47 -0.86
N PRO A 84 -10.32 -3.53 -1.77
CA PRO A 84 -10.17 -4.24 -3.05
C PRO A 84 -9.26 -3.50 -4.03
N VAL A 85 -8.96 -2.23 -3.75
CA VAL A 85 -8.03 -1.40 -4.51
C VAL A 85 -7.13 -0.61 -3.58
N ILE A 86 -5.84 -0.50 -3.90
CA ILE A 86 -4.86 0.34 -3.21
C ILE A 86 -4.12 1.12 -4.30
N ILE A 87 -4.06 2.44 -4.18
CA ILE A 87 -3.49 3.32 -5.21
C ILE A 87 -2.42 4.20 -4.58
N GLY A 88 -1.25 4.32 -5.22
CA GLY A 88 -0.23 5.29 -4.83
C GLY A 88 0.70 5.65 -5.99
N GLY A 89 1.33 6.82 -5.87
CA GLY A 89 2.19 7.38 -6.91
C GLY A 89 3.69 7.23 -6.66
N ASP A 90 4.09 6.75 -5.49
CA ASP A 90 5.48 6.81 -5.02
C ASP A 90 6.44 5.78 -5.64
N ASP A 91 6.01 5.00 -6.64
CA ASP A 91 6.84 4.05 -7.41
C ASP A 91 7.46 2.96 -6.52
N TRP A 92 6.58 2.17 -5.90
CA TRP A 92 6.98 1.04 -5.06
C TRP A 92 7.68 -0.04 -5.86
N ALA A 93 7.24 -0.31 -7.08
CA ALA A 93 7.83 -1.33 -7.94
C ALA A 93 9.33 -1.09 -8.13
N SER A 94 9.75 0.16 -8.37
CA SER A 94 11.17 0.49 -8.50
C SER A 94 11.92 0.46 -7.17
N ALA A 95 11.26 0.79 -6.05
CA ALA A 95 11.86 0.62 -4.73
C ALA A 95 12.12 -0.85 -4.38
N TRP A 96 11.21 -1.74 -4.78
CA TRP A 96 11.27 -3.17 -4.53
C TRP A 96 12.18 -3.93 -5.50
N ALA A 97 12.41 -3.37 -6.70
CA ALA A 97 13.18 -4.02 -7.75
C ALA A 97 14.59 -4.44 -7.29
N VAL A 98 14.97 -5.63 -7.73
CA VAL A 98 16.30 -6.23 -7.54
C VAL A 98 16.74 -6.80 -8.89
N ASP A 99 17.97 -6.50 -9.31
CA ASP A 99 18.56 -7.04 -10.54
C ASP A 99 19.05 -8.49 -10.35
N SER A 100 19.52 -9.12 -11.43
CA SER A 100 20.05 -10.49 -11.40
C SER A 100 21.28 -10.68 -10.49
N SER A 101 21.94 -9.58 -10.10
CA SER A 101 23.09 -9.57 -9.21
C SER A 101 22.72 -9.24 -7.76
N GLY A 102 21.41 -9.16 -7.44
CA GLY A 102 20.94 -8.86 -6.08
C GLY A 102 21.02 -7.38 -5.70
N ARG A 103 21.27 -6.48 -6.66
CA ARG A 103 21.42 -5.04 -6.39
C ARG A 103 20.11 -4.31 -6.69
N ASN A 104 19.90 -3.17 -6.04
CA ASN A 104 18.78 -2.30 -6.36
C ASN A 104 19.11 -1.43 -7.58
N PRO A 105 18.40 -1.57 -8.72
CA PRO A 105 18.73 -0.83 -9.94
C PRO A 105 18.27 0.64 -9.90
N TYR A 106 17.34 1.01 -9.01
CA TYR A 106 16.81 2.37 -8.91
C TYR A 106 17.10 2.97 -7.53
N ALA A 107 17.67 4.18 -7.49
CA ALA A 107 17.82 4.93 -6.25
C ALA A 107 16.47 5.39 -5.69
N VAL A 108 16.31 5.33 -4.36
CA VAL A 108 15.17 5.95 -3.65
C VAL A 108 15.57 7.33 -3.12
N ILE A 109 14.67 8.29 -3.26
CA ILE A 109 14.93 9.71 -3.05
C ILE A 109 13.80 10.29 -2.19
N PRO A 110 14.11 11.11 -1.17
CA PRO A 110 15.44 11.53 -0.72
C PRO A 110 16.07 10.62 0.36
N GLY A 111 15.31 9.68 0.94
CA GLY A 111 15.63 9.04 2.21
C GLY A 111 16.55 7.81 2.17
N GLY A 112 17.12 7.48 1.01
CA GLY A 112 18.15 6.44 0.87
C GLY A 112 17.77 5.06 1.43
N ALA A 113 18.73 4.35 2.04
CA ALA A 113 18.52 2.97 2.49
C ALA A 113 17.36 2.82 3.51
N ARG A 114 17.13 3.83 4.35
CA ARG A 114 16.01 3.83 5.30
C ARG A 114 14.67 3.87 4.57
N GLN A 115 14.51 4.76 3.59
CA GLN A 115 13.30 4.83 2.78
C GLN A 115 13.03 3.50 2.06
N ARG A 116 14.06 2.88 1.47
CA ARG A 116 13.92 1.57 0.82
C ARG A 116 13.48 0.49 1.80
N THR A 117 14.04 0.50 3.01
CA THR A 117 13.64 -0.44 4.06
C THR A 117 12.16 -0.28 4.39
N ILE A 118 11.67 0.96 4.52
CA ILE A 118 10.25 1.23 4.78
C ILE A 118 9.39 0.78 3.58
N ALA A 119 9.82 1.03 2.35
CA ALA A 119 9.14 0.56 1.15
C ALA A 119 8.99 -0.97 1.16
N TYR A 120 10.04 -1.72 1.50
CA TYR A 120 9.95 -3.18 1.65
C TYR A 120 8.97 -3.58 2.75
N ARG A 121 8.97 -2.89 3.90
CA ARG A 121 8.02 -3.16 4.99
C ARG A 121 6.57 -2.90 4.56
N PHE A 122 6.32 -1.86 3.76
CA PHE A 122 5.01 -1.63 3.17
C PHE A 122 4.60 -2.78 2.24
N GLY A 123 5.50 -3.28 1.39
CA GLY A 123 5.26 -4.46 0.56
C GLY A 123 4.92 -5.72 1.38
N VAL A 124 5.62 -5.97 2.49
CA VAL A 124 5.30 -7.06 3.42
C VAL A 124 3.91 -6.86 4.04
N ASN A 125 3.61 -5.66 4.52
CA ASN A 125 2.29 -5.34 5.04
C ASN A 125 1.19 -5.57 4.01
N LEU A 126 1.40 -5.17 2.75
CA LEU A 126 0.47 -5.37 1.65
C LEU A 126 0.19 -6.85 1.41
N VAL A 127 1.23 -7.68 1.31
CA VAL A 127 1.07 -9.12 1.11
C VAL A 127 0.36 -9.76 2.29
N MET A 128 0.75 -9.42 3.52
CA MET A 128 0.09 -9.94 4.72
C MET A 128 -1.38 -9.52 4.77
N TYR A 129 -1.68 -8.25 4.52
CA TYR A 129 -3.04 -7.73 4.46
C TYR A 129 -3.90 -8.44 3.39
N ALA A 130 -3.33 -8.69 2.20
CA ALA A 130 -4.00 -9.40 1.13
C ALA A 130 -4.31 -10.86 1.48
N LEU A 131 -3.41 -11.53 2.23
CA LEU A 131 -3.53 -12.95 2.54
C LEU A 131 -4.30 -13.23 3.84
N THR A 132 -4.28 -12.32 4.81
CA THR A 132 -4.90 -12.53 6.13
C THR A 132 -6.13 -11.69 6.36
N GLY A 133 -6.46 -10.80 5.42
CA GLY A 133 -7.60 -9.90 5.53
C GLY A 133 -7.52 -8.97 6.73
N ASN A 134 -8.70 -8.64 7.27
CA ASN A 134 -8.83 -7.79 8.44
C ASN A 134 -8.74 -8.53 9.79
N TYR A 135 -8.23 -9.77 9.81
CA TYR A 135 -8.12 -10.60 11.02
C TYR A 135 -7.41 -9.90 12.20
N LYS A 136 -6.57 -8.89 11.94
CA LYS A 136 -5.90 -8.06 12.97
C LYS A 136 -6.70 -6.83 13.42
N GLY A 137 -7.69 -6.39 12.64
CA GLY A 137 -8.66 -5.37 13.02
C GLY A 137 -9.77 -5.92 13.91
N ASP A 138 -10.03 -7.22 13.82
CA ASP A 138 -10.97 -7.93 14.69
C ASP A 138 -10.38 -8.07 16.10
N GLN A 139 -11.09 -7.49 17.05
CA GLN A 139 -10.77 -7.34 18.46
C GLN A 139 -10.71 -8.66 19.25
N VAL A 140 -9.94 -9.65 18.80
CA VAL A 140 -9.65 -10.85 19.60
C VAL A 140 -8.32 -10.70 20.36
N HIS A 141 -7.44 -9.77 19.96
CA HIS A 141 -6.12 -9.58 20.57
C HIS A 141 -5.94 -8.27 21.37
N VAL A 142 -6.94 -7.38 21.41
CA VAL A 142 -6.88 -6.13 22.20
C VAL A 142 -6.62 -6.41 23.70
N PRO A 143 -7.27 -7.41 24.33
CA PRO A 143 -6.97 -7.74 25.73
C PRO A 143 -5.52 -8.19 25.94
N ALA A 144 -4.98 -9.04 25.05
CA ALA A 144 -3.62 -9.60 25.18
C ALA A 144 -2.49 -8.57 24.95
N ILE A 145 -2.75 -7.49 24.19
CA ILE A 145 -1.80 -6.39 24.01
C ILE A 145 -1.80 -5.47 25.24
N LEU A 146 -2.97 -5.22 25.85
CA LEU A 146 -3.08 -4.45 27.09
C LEU A 146 -2.44 -5.20 28.28
N GLU A 147 -2.54 -6.52 28.32
CA GLU A 147 -1.95 -7.37 29.38
C GLU A 147 -0.42 -7.37 29.36
N ARG A 148 0.21 -7.12 28.20
CA ARG A 148 1.68 -7.03 28.04
C ARG A 148 2.26 -5.64 28.29
N LEU A 149 1.43 -4.60 28.36
CA LEU A 149 1.82 -3.22 28.67
C LEU A 149 1.62 -2.87 30.15
N GLY A 150 0.95 -3.73 30.92
CA GLY A 150 0.74 -3.60 32.37
C GLY A 150 1.74 -4.37 33.24
N GLN A 151 2.77 -4.98 32.64
CA GLN A 151 3.96 -5.54 33.31
C GLN A 151 5.18 -4.69 32.95
#